data_AF-A0A936KWZ6-F1
#
_entry.id   AF-A0A936KWZ6-F1
#
_cell.length_a   1.000
_cell.length_b   1.000
_cell.length_c   1.000
_cell.angle_alpha   90.00
_cell.angle_beta   90.00
_cell.angle_gamma   90.00
#
_symmetry.space_group_name_H-M   'P 1'
#
loop_
_entity.id
_entity.type
_entity.pdbx_description
1 polymer ?
#
loop_
_entity_poly.entity_id
_entity_poly.type
_entity_poly.pdbx_seq_one_letter_code
_entity_poly.pdbx_strand_id
1 'polypeptide(L)'
;MNVFKNILIFLFALFGLTVTAQNLLPNADFEMGDFTNWTAKNGSWNVETGNVITWLNEDFEDTSQAIIDTYFLDPNTCNNLPSIPPGGGKYVAKLGNNVKGHQAEALAYKLTVTPENALFLYRYAVVFEEPDHDEADQPFFELAIRSLSGEVLDSTCGYMKMISGKNMEAFRSCTVPKEGDKKGKTSLVRYKPWSTVAVDLTAYIGQTVQLEFVNADCSHGGHWAYSYMEAFTASFELSVKACEQDGFATLEAPVGFTSYLWNTGDTSRILKVDNPQNGAAYYCDMFTLPECSLRLEGTIQIEKQNISSVDVSTCRGTPKTLTATGASSFVWSNNLGTAASVVVNPIIDTKYTVTALGNSTCGDVTEFNVKVNALPTITTINGSICEGEPFDLYAFEPSNTHGAMAPAWAHL
;
A
#
# COMPACT_ATOMS: atom_id res chain seq x y z
N MET A 1 14.08 -75.07 8.09
CA MET A 1 14.39 -74.07 9.13
C MET A 1 14.32 -72.71 8.46
N ASN A 2 13.11 -72.14 8.38
CA ASN A 2 12.82 -70.92 7.62
C ASN A 2 13.04 -69.70 8.53
N VAL A 3 13.91 -68.79 8.09
CA VAL A 3 14.18 -67.52 8.78
C VAL A 3 13.20 -66.47 8.23
N PHE A 4 12.28 -66.02 9.08
CA PHE A 4 11.42 -64.86 8.80
C PHE A 4 12.26 -63.57 8.84
N LYS A 5 12.25 -62.80 7.74
CA LYS A 5 12.73 -61.42 7.70
C LYS A 5 11.58 -60.50 8.13
N ASN A 6 11.71 -59.86 9.29
CA ASN A 6 10.84 -58.76 9.70
C ASN A 6 11.19 -57.50 8.90
N ILE A 7 10.24 -57.02 8.09
CA ILE A 7 10.31 -55.72 7.43
C ILE A 7 9.69 -54.70 8.39
N LEU A 8 10.52 -53.81 8.93
CA LEU A 8 10.09 -52.68 9.73
C LEU A 8 9.67 -51.55 8.78
N ILE A 9 8.37 -51.28 8.67
CA ILE A 9 7.83 -50.15 7.91
C ILE A 9 7.87 -48.92 8.81
N PHE A 10 8.78 -47.98 8.54
CA PHE A 10 8.75 -46.65 9.14
C PHE A 10 7.66 -45.83 8.44
N LEU A 11 6.52 -45.63 9.11
CA LEU A 11 5.57 -44.58 8.76
C LEU A 11 6.20 -43.23 9.14
N PHE A 12 6.66 -42.48 8.14
CA PHE A 12 6.92 -41.04 8.30
C PHE A 12 5.57 -40.33 8.32
N ALA A 13 5.09 -39.97 9.51
CA ALA A 13 3.98 -39.03 9.65
C ALA A 13 4.50 -37.64 9.25
N LEU A 14 4.10 -37.19 8.05
CA LEU A 14 4.34 -35.83 7.60
C LEU A 14 3.43 -34.90 8.41
N PHE A 15 3.90 -34.43 9.57
CA PHE A 15 3.28 -33.32 10.26
C PHE A 15 3.47 -32.07 9.39
N GLY A 16 2.41 -31.65 8.71
CA GLY A 16 2.34 -30.32 8.12
C GLY A 16 2.39 -29.31 9.26
N LEU A 17 3.56 -28.75 9.54
CA LEU A 17 3.71 -27.56 10.35
C LEU A 17 3.11 -26.41 9.54
N THR A 18 1.86 -26.06 9.82
CA THR A 18 1.34 -24.74 9.45
C THR A 18 2.10 -23.74 10.30
N VAL A 19 3.11 -23.10 9.71
CA VAL A 19 3.70 -21.88 10.29
C VAL A 19 2.61 -20.82 10.18
N THR A 20 1.85 -20.64 11.24
CA THR A 20 1.03 -19.44 11.39
C THR A 20 2.00 -18.27 11.52
N ALA A 21 1.91 -17.28 10.64
CA ALA A 21 2.64 -16.03 10.81
C ALA A 21 2.38 -15.51 12.23
N GLN A 22 3.43 -15.38 13.03
CA GLN A 22 3.32 -14.90 14.39
C GLN A 22 2.92 -13.42 14.32
N ASN A 23 1.80 -13.04 14.94
CA ASN A 23 1.44 -11.63 15.03
C ASN A 23 2.47 -10.94 15.93
N LEU A 24 3.37 -10.18 15.31
CA LEU A 24 4.54 -9.58 15.95
C LEU A 24 4.16 -8.44 16.92
N LEU A 25 2.99 -7.85 16.73
CA LEU A 25 2.39 -6.79 17.54
C LEU A 25 0.87 -6.94 17.58
N PRO A 26 0.32 -7.84 18.41
CA PRO A 26 -1.11 -8.08 18.44
C PRO A 26 -1.87 -6.81 18.83
N ASN A 27 -2.69 -6.32 17.90
CA ASN A 27 -3.57 -5.15 18.05
C ASN A 27 -2.87 -3.84 18.42
N ALA A 28 -1.56 -3.69 18.15
CA ALA A 28 -0.90 -2.40 18.33
C ALA A 28 -1.42 -1.35 17.32
N ASP A 29 -1.98 -1.80 16.20
CA ASP A 29 -2.56 -1.00 15.12
C ASP A 29 -4.06 -0.77 15.30
N PHE A 30 -4.66 -1.31 16.36
CA PHE A 30 -6.10 -1.23 16.67
C PHE A 30 -7.01 -1.95 15.67
N GLU A 31 -6.47 -2.80 14.77
CA GLU A 31 -7.27 -3.44 13.71
C GLU A 31 -8.28 -4.49 14.21
N MET A 32 -8.27 -4.83 15.51
CA MET A 32 -9.36 -5.59 16.14
C MET A 32 -10.61 -4.73 16.39
N GLY A 33 -10.53 -3.41 16.18
CA GLY A 33 -11.63 -2.47 16.41
C GLY A 33 -11.86 -2.14 17.89
N ASP A 34 -10.90 -2.46 18.75
CA ASP A 34 -10.93 -2.23 20.19
C ASP A 34 -9.53 -1.97 20.77
N PHE A 35 -9.45 -1.79 22.08
CA PHE A 35 -8.21 -1.56 22.82
C PHE A 35 -7.58 -2.84 23.39
N THR A 36 -7.85 -4.02 22.80
CA THR A 36 -7.20 -5.26 23.23
C THR A 36 -5.67 -5.10 23.24
N ASN A 37 -5.01 -5.53 24.31
CA ASN A 37 -3.56 -5.36 24.61
C ASN A 37 -3.10 -3.94 24.95
N TRP A 38 -4.00 -2.97 25.02
CA TRP A 38 -3.72 -1.62 25.52
C TRP A 38 -4.23 -1.45 26.95
N THR A 39 -3.63 -0.50 27.65
CA THR A 39 -4.09 -0.02 28.96
C THR A 39 -4.29 1.49 28.88
N ALA A 40 -5.25 2.03 29.63
CA ALA A 40 -5.54 3.45 29.66
C ALA A 40 -5.32 4.03 31.06
N LYS A 41 -5.08 5.34 31.12
CA LYS A 41 -5.17 6.12 32.36
C LYS A 41 -5.90 7.43 32.08
N ASN A 42 -6.72 7.86 33.02
CA ASN A 42 -7.32 9.19 33.01
C ASN A 42 -6.86 9.94 34.25
N GLY A 43 -6.56 11.21 34.06
CA GLY A 43 -5.96 12.05 35.06
C GLY A 43 -6.32 13.51 34.88
N SER A 44 -5.71 14.32 35.73
CA SER A 44 -5.81 15.77 35.63
C SER A 44 -4.43 16.41 35.67
N TRP A 45 -4.19 17.39 34.79
CA TRP A 45 -3.00 18.22 34.78
C TRP A 45 -3.35 19.66 35.16
N ASN A 46 -2.87 20.10 36.32
CA ASN A 46 -3.34 21.34 36.93
C ASN A 46 -2.16 22.16 37.51
N VAL A 47 -2.23 23.49 37.35
CA VAL A 47 -1.29 24.42 37.99
C VAL A 47 -1.28 24.30 39.52
N GLU A 48 -2.42 23.96 40.14
CA GLU A 48 -2.56 23.77 41.58
C GLU A 48 -1.77 22.57 42.10
N THR A 49 -1.52 21.56 41.25
CA THR A 49 -0.68 20.40 41.56
C THR A 49 0.77 20.59 41.12
N GLY A 50 1.17 21.82 40.77
CA GLY A 50 2.52 22.14 40.31
C GLY A 50 2.83 21.60 38.92
N ASN A 51 1.84 21.55 38.03
CA ASN A 51 1.96 21.02 36.66
C ASN A 51 2.41 19.55 36.62
N VAL A 52 1.96 18.75 37.57
CA VAL A 52 2.14 17.29 37.60
C VAL A 52 0.81 16.61 37.30
N ILE A 53 0.80 15.66 36.36
CA ILE A 53 -0.39 14.85 36.10
C ILE A 53 -0.70 14.02 37.35
N THR A 54 -1.93 14.15 37.84
CA THR A 54 -2.49 13.28 38.86
C THR A 54 -3.39 12.26 38.17
N TRP A 55 -2.95 11.00 38.09
CA TRP A 55 -3.75 9.90 37.57
C TRP A 55 -4.86 9.53 38.56
N LEU A 56 -6.10 9.50 38.07
CA LEU A 56 -7.30 9.29 38.86
C LEU A 56 -7.83 7.85 38.72
N ASN A 57 -7.73 7.26 37.53
CA ASN A 57 -8.14 5.89 37.24
C ASN A 57 -7.30 5.26 36.11
N GLU A 58 -7.40 3.94 35.97
CA GLU A 58 -6.72 3.13 34.95
C GLU A 58 -7.73 2.44 34.00
N ASP A 59 -8.86 3.09 33.74
CA ASP A 59 -9.95 2.57 32.92
C ASP A 59 -10.04 3.28 31.57
N PHE A 60 -10.75 2.68 30.60
CA PHE A 60 -11.11 3.36 29.36
C PHE A 60 -12.36 4.20 29.57
N GLU A 61 -12.34 5.45 29.11
CA GLU A 61 -13.49 6.35 29.12
C GLU A 61 -13.89 6.68 27.68
N ASP A 62 -15.15 6.41 27.31
CA ASP A 62 -15.68 6.59 25.95
C ASP A 62 -15.46 7.99 25.36
N THR A 63 -15.29 9.01 26.22
CA THR A 63 -15.06 10.40 25.81
C THR A 63 -13.58 10.77 25.64
N SER A 64 -12.66 9.95 26.13
CA SER A 64 -11.26 10.29 26.36
C SER A 64 -10.32 9.35 25.59
N GLN A 65 -10.75 8.11 25.34
CA GLN A 65 -10.11 7.17 24.41
C GLN A 65 -11.17 6.57 23.48
N ALA A 66 -10.98 6.69 22.17
CA ALA A 66 -11.95 6.17 21.20
C ALA A 66 -11.25 5.47 20.04
N ILE A 67 -11.87 4.41 19.53
CA ILE A 67 -11.50 3.82 18.25
C ILE A 67 -12.24 4.56 17.14
N ILE A 68 -11.49 5.09 16.18
CA ILE A 68 -12.02 5.68 14.96
C ILE A 68 -12.06 4.60 13.89
N ASP A 69 -13.25 4.30 13.37
CA ASP A 69 -13.47 3.27 12.34
C ASP A 69 -13.95 3.85 10.99
N THR A 70 -14.13 5.16 10.95
CA THR A 70 -14.71 5.89 9.84
C THR A 70 -13.79 7.03 9.44
N TYR A 71 -13.49 7.11 8.15
CA TYR A 71 -12.70 8.19 7.59
C TYR A 71 -13.50 9.50 7.59
N PHE A 72 -12.91 10.56 8.15
CA PHE A 72 -13.37 11.94 8.03
C PHE A 72 -12.17 12.89 8.02
N LEU A 73 -12.43 14.14 7.66
CA LEU A 73 -11.46 15.22 7.84
C LEU A 73 -11.79 15.93 9.15
N ASP A 74 -10.82 16.04 10.04
CA ASP A 74 -11.01 16.59 11.38
C ASP A 74 -11.51 18.04 11.30
N PRO A 75 -12.72 18.33 11.84
CA PRO A 75 -13.33 19.65 11.74
C PRO A 75 -12.55 20.73 12.49
N ASN A 76 -11.81 20.39 13.54
CA ASN A 76 -11.00 21.35 14.29
C ASN A 76 -9.72 21.75 13.53
N THR A 77 -9.39 21.06 12.45
CA THR A 77 -8.23 21.34 11.60
C THR A 77 -8.59 22.05 10.30
N CYS A 78 -9.76 22.72 10.26
CA CYS A 78 -10.32 23.30 9.04
C CYS A 78 -10.55 22.22 7.97
N ASN A 79 -10.86 20.99 8.40
CA ASN A 79 -11.01 19.80 7.56
C ASN A 79 -9.75 19.44 6.76
N ASN A 80 -8.55 19.59 7.32
CA ASN A 80 -7.30 19.30 6.61
C ASN A 80 -6.57 18.05 7.13
N LEU A 81 -6.83 17.60 8.35
CA LEU A 81 -6.23 16.39 8.92
C LEU A 81 -7.19 15.20 8.70
N PRO A 82 -6.82 14.16 7.94
CA PRO A 82 -7.64 12.95 7.88
C PRO A 82 -7.61 12.21 9.22
N SER A 83 -8.74 11.64 9.64
CA SER A 83 -8.86 10.90 10.91
C SER A 83 -8.14 9.55 10.90
N ILE A 84 -7.88 8.99 9.72
CA ILE A 84 -7.14 7.74 9.49
C ILE A 84 -5.92 8.09 8.61
N PRO A 85 -4.71 7.59 8.90
CA PRO A 85 -3.52 7.94 8.15
C PRO A 85 -3.59 7.42 6.70
N PRO A 86 -3.02 8.14 5.72
CA PRO A 86 -2.79 7.58 4.39
C PRO A 86 -1.98 6.29 4.48
N GLY A 87 -2.49 5.19 3.91
CA GLY A 87 -1.85 3.87 4.02
C GLY A 87 -1.88 3.26 5.42
N GLY A 88 -2.78 3.74 6.30
CA GLY A 88 -3.15 3.09 7.56
C GLY A 88 -4.16 1.97 7.37
N GLY A 89 -4.48 1.31 8.47
CA GLY A 89 -5.54 0.30 8.54
C GLY A 89 -6.96 0.90 8.52
N LYS A 90 -7.93 0.12 8.97
CA LYS A 90 -9.33 0.57 9.10
C LYS A 90 -9.56 1.34 10.41
N TYR A 91 -8.80 1.04 11.44
CA TYR A 91 -9.02 1.51 12.80
C TYR A 91 -7.81 2.29 13.30
N VAL A 92 -8.05 3.37 14.05
CA VAL A 92 -6.99 4.07 14.79
C VAL A 92 -7.49 4.50 16.15
N ALA A 93 -6.61 4.67 17.12
CA ALA A 93 -6.97 5.26 18.40
C ALA A 93 -6.95 6.79 18.32
N LYS A 94 -7.98 7.41 18.89
CA LYS A 94 -7.99 8.82 19.30
C LYS A 94 -7.78 8.88 20.82
N LEU A 95 -6.84 9.71 21.27
CA LEU A 95 -6.55 9.96 22.68
C LEU A 95 -6.79 11.44 23.00
N GLY A 96 -7.56 11.69 24.04
CA GLY A 96 -8.04 13.02 24.40
C GLY A 96 -9.25 13.47 23.58
N ASN A 97 -9.70 14.68 23.85
CA ASN A 97 -10.88 15.25 23.20
C ASN A 97 -10.75 16.78 23.07
N ASN A 98 -11.81 17.43 22.58
CA ASN A 98 -11.87 18.89 22.43
C ASN A 98 -12.65 19.58 23.57
N VAL A 99 -12.78 18.91 24.72
CA VAL A 99 -13.44 19.43 25.91
C VAL A 99 -12.39 20.04 26.83
N LYS A 100 -12.74 21.18 27.42
CA LYS A 100 -11.90 21.89 28.38
C LYS A 100 -12.07 21.26 29.76
N GLY A 101 -11.00 20.88 30.45
CA GLY A 101 -11.19 20.35 31.80
C GLY A 101 -9.95 19.96 32.59
N HIS A 102 -8.76 20.44 32.21
CA HIS A 102 -7.49 19.96 32.79
C HIS A 102 -7.28 18.46 32.52
N GLN A 103 -7.89 17.91 31.48
CA GLN A 103 -7.90 16.48 31.25
C GLN A 103 -6.49 16.01 30.87
N ALA A 104 -6.13 14.82 31.34
CA ALA A 104 -4.94 14.13 30.91
C ALA A 104 -5.27 12.66 30.68
N GLU A 105 -4.83 12.12 29.57
CA GLU A 105 -5.09 10.74 29.17
C GLU A 105 -3.79 10.05 28.79
N ALA A 106 -3.69 8.76 29.07
CA ALA A 106 -2.62 7.93 28.55
C ALA A 106 -3.12 6.64 27.93
N LEU A 107 -2.42 6.18 26.90
CA LEU A 107 -2.51 4.82 26.37
C LEU A 107 -1.14 4.17 26.43
N ALA A 108 -1.08 2.95 26.94
CA ALA A 108 0.16 2.19 27.05
C ALA A 108 0.03 0.78 26.46
N TYR A 109 1.06 0.39 25.72
CA TYR A 109 1.21 -0.93 25.10
C TYR A 109 2.52 -1.57 25.54
N LYS A 110 2.46 -2.83 25.99
CA LYS A 110 3.64 -3.58 26.42
C LYS A 110 4.13 -4.50 25.30
N LEU A 111 5.40 -4.37 24.96
CA LEU A 111 6.05 -5.13 23.91
C LEU A 111 7.22 -5.93 24.49
N THR A 112 7.22 -7.24 24.30
CA THR A 112 8.45 -8.02 24.47
C THR A 112 9.22 -7.99 23.17
N VAL A 113 10.43 -7.43 23.21
CA VAL A 113 11.23 -7.20 22.01
C VAL A 113 11.88 -8.50 21.56
N THR A 114 11.73 -8.81 20.28
CA THR A 114 12.35 -9.94 19.58
C THR A 114 13.10 -9.42 18.36
N PRO A 115 14.01 -10.20 17.75
CA PRO A 115 14.66 -9.80 16.51
C PRO A 115 13.69 -9.41 15.39
N GLU A 116 12.50 -10.01 15.38
CA GLU A 116 11.48 -9.82 14.35
C GLU A 116 10.67 -8.52 14.54
N ASN A 117 10.58 -7.99 15.77
CA ASN A 117 9.83 -6.76 16.08
C ASN A 117 10.70 -5.63 16.63
N ALA A 118 12.04 -5.81 16.62
CA ALA A 118 12.99 -4.83 17.12
C ALA A 118 12.89 -3.49 16.37
N LEU A 119 12.53 -3.51 15.08
CA LEU A 119 12.14 -2.29 14.39
C LEU A 119 10.65 -2.03 14.62
N PHE A 120 10.37 -1.10 15.53
CA PHE A 120 9.02 -0.74 15.90
C PHE A 120 8.62 0.55 15.20
N LEU A 121 7.41 0.59 14.61
CA LEU A 121 6.89 1.80 13.99
C LEU A 121 5.60 2.25 14.66
N TYR A 122 5.41 3.56 14.69
CA TYR A 122 4.13 4.15 15.03
C TYR A 122 3.86 5.36 14.16
N ARG A 123 2.57 5.66 13.97
CA ARG A 123 2.12 6.89 13.36
C ARG A 123 1.30 7.68 14.34
N TYR A 124 1.39 8.99 14.25
CA TYR A 124 0.60 9.89 15.07
C TYR A 124 0.23 11.17 14.34
N ALA A 125 -0.88 11.77 14.74
CA ALA A 125 -1.25 13.14 14.43
C ALA A 125 -1.70 13.84 15.72
N VAL A 126 -1.51 15.15 15.82
CA VAL A 126 -1.78 15.91 17.06
C VAL A 126 -2.55 17.17 16.75
N VAL A 127 -3.49 17.54 17.62
CA VAL A 127 -4.31 18.74 17.52
C VAL A 127 -4.37 19.45 18.87
N PHE A 128 -4.07 20.75 18.88
CA PHE A 128 -4.11 21.60 20.06
C PHE A 128 -4.94 22.86 19.82
N GLU A 129 -5.75 23.27 20.80
CA GLU A 129 -6.20 24.65 20.91
C GLU A 129 -5.05 25.50 21.46
N GLU A 130 -4.53 26.47 20.69
CA GLU A 130 -3.42 27.32 21.10
C GLU A 130 -3.87 28.39 22.11
N PRO A 131 -3.37 28.33 23.36
CA PRO A 131 -3.50 29.34 24.41
C PRO A 131 -2.53 30.52 24.26
N ASP A 132 -2.85 31.58 25.00
CA ASP A 132 -1.96 32.71 25.28
C ASP A 132 -1.48 32.66 26.75
N HIS A 133 -0.58 31.70 27.05
CA HIS A 133 0.14 31.59 28.35
C HIS A 133 1.49 30.86 28.21
N ASP A 134 2.28 30.82 29.29
CA ASP A 134 3.62 30.25 29.34
C ASP A 134 3.66 28.79 28.86
N GLU A 135 4.77 28.40 28.22
CA GLU A 135 5.00 27.06 27.66
C GLU A 135 4.81 25.94 28.68
N ALA A 136 5.16 26.18 29.94
CA ALA A 136 5.01 25.19 31.01
C ALA A 136 3.55 24.81 31.32
N ASP A 137 2.59 25.62 30.87
CA ASP A 137 1.16 25.45 31.13
C ASP A 137 0.38 24.99 29.89
N GLN A 138 1.05 24.93 28.74
CA GLN A 138 0.48 24.65 27.42
C GLN A 138 0.03 23.20 27.24
N PRO A 139 -1.10 22.94 26.53
CA PRO A 139 -1.49 21.59 26.18
C PRO A 139 -0.34 20.86 25.49
N PHE A 140 -0.20 19.57 25.78
CA PHE A 140 0.90 18.79 25.24
C PHE A 140 0.48 17.39 24.84
N PHE A 141 1.28 16.84 23.95
CA PHE A 141 1.32 15.43 23.62
C PHE A 141 2.73 14.93 23.91
N GLU A 142 2.83 13.82 24.61
CA GLU A 142 4.09 13.14 24.90
C GLU A 142 4.01 11.69 24.43
N LEU A 143 5.12 11.21 23.90
CA LEU A 143 5.33 9.81 23.61
C LEU A 143 6.64 9.38 24.21
N ALA A 144 6.63 8.24 24.88
CA ALA A 144 7.81 7.66 25.48
C ALA A 144 7.83 6.14 25.33
N ILE A 145 8.99 5.59 24.98
CA ILE A 145 9.30 4.18 25.14
C ILE A 145 10.05 4.04 26.45
N ARG A 146 9.42 3.35 27.38
CA ARG A 146 9.86 3.22 28.76
C ARG A 146 10.19 1.80 29.14
N SER A 147 11.03 1.66 30.15
CA SER A 147 11.14 0.42 30.90
C SER A 147 9.85 0.19 31.71
N LEU A 148 9.66 -1.02 32.24
CA LEU A 148 8.55 -1.28 33.17
C LEU A 148 8.68 -0.51 34.50
N SER A 149 9.85 0.08 34.81
CA SER A 149 10.04 0.99 35.96
C SER A 149 9.73 2.45 35.63
N GLY A 150 9.40 2.78 34.37
CA GLY A 150 9.02 4.13 33.93
C GLY A 150 10.16 4.99 33.38
N GLU A 151 11.39 4.45 33.32
CA GLU A 151 12.54 5.16 32.76
C GLU A 151 12.43 5.24 31.24
N VAL A 152 12.67 6.42 30.66
CA VAL A 152 12.76 6.59 29.19
C VAL A 152 13.98 5.82 28.70
N LEU A 153 13.77 4.88 27.79
CA LEU A 153 14.81 3.99 27.30
C LEU A 153 15.64 4.61 26.17
N ASP A 154 14.99 5.35 25.28
CA ASP A 154 15.62 6.03 24.17
C ASP A 154 15.14 7.49 24.15
N SER A 155 16.02 8.41 24.55
CA SER A 155 15.72 9.84 24.61
C SER A 155 15.80 10.55 23.25
N THR A 156 16.30 9.86 22.21
CA THR A 156 16.53 10.44 20.89
C THR A 156 15.38 10.08 19.95
N CYS A 157 15.05 8.80 19.82
CA CYS A 157 13.99 8.32 18.91
C CYS A 157 12.78 7.75 19.64
N GLY A 158 12.94 7.31 20.89
CA GLY A 158 11.88 6.76 21.72
C GLY A 158 11.23 7.77 22.66
N TYR A 159 11.57 9.06 22.58
CA TYR A 159 10.96 10.11 23.38
C TYR A 159 10.67 11.34 22.55
N MET A 160 9.46 11.85 22.69
CA MET A 160 9.11 13.15 22.13
C MET A 160 8.04 13.81 22.98
N LYS A 161 8.17 15.13 23.17
CA LYS A 161 7.14 15.95 23.81
C LYS A 161 6.87 17.17 22.93
N MET A 162 5.63 17.29 22.49
CA MET A 162 5.16 18.42 21.70
C MET A 162 4.25 19.25 22.58
N ILE A 163 4.63 20.51 22.77
CA ILE A 163 3.90 21.49 23.56
C ILE A 163 3.33 22.52 22.60
N SER A 164 2.04 22.86 22.77
CA SER A 164 1.41 23.91 21.98
C SER A 164 2.12 25.26 22.20
N GLY A 165 2.42 26.02 21.14
CA GLY A 165 3.02 27.35 21.28
C GLY A 165 4.06 27.73 20.21
N LYS A 166 5.16 28.37 20.65
CA LYS A 166 6.15 28.97 19.75
C LYS A 166 7.21 27.94 19.30
N ASN A 167 7.43 27.84 17.99
CA ASN A 167 8.33 26.89 17.31
C ASN A 167 7.82 25.44 17.18
N MET A 168 6.58 25.29 16.70
CA MET A 168 6.03 23.99 16.35
C MET A 168 6.44 23.56 14.93
N GLU A 169 7.61 22.93 14.80
CA GLU A 169 8.10 22.42 13.52
C GLU A 169 7.11 21.40 12.90
N ALA A 170 6.86 21.53 11.59
CA ALA A 170 5.91 20.71 10.83
C ALA A 170 4.44 20.77 11.32
N PHE A 171 4.07 21.70 12.21
CA PHE A 171 2.67 22.00 12.51
C PHE A 171 2.07 22.99 11.51
N ARG A 172 0.80 22.81 11.25
CA ARG A 172 -0.06 23.71 10.49
C ARG A 172 -0.96 24.48 11.46
N SER A 173 -1.57 25.55 10.96
CA SER A 173 -2.44 26.42 11.75
C SER A 173 -3.79 26.59 11.07
N CYS A 174 -4.83 26.62 11.88
CA CYS A 174 -6.21 26.78 11.45
C CYS A 174 -6.93 27.65 12.49
N THR A 175 -7.90 28.44 12.04
CA THR A 175 -8.78 29.20 12.94
C THR A 175 -10.18 28.59 12.86
N VAL A 176 -10.70 28.11 13.98
CA VAL A 176 -12.01 27.47 14.08
C VAL A 176 -12.94 28.25 14.99
N PRO A 177 -14.28 28.14 14.83
CA PRO A 177 -15.22 28.67 15.81
C PRO A 177 -14.91 28.10 17.20
N LYS A 178 -14.92 28.97 18.21
CA LYS A 178 -14.72 28.53 19.59
C LYS A 178 -15.94 27.72 20.03
N GLU A 179 -15.70 26.51 20.52
CA GLU A 179 -16.77 25.60 20.94
C GLU A 179 -17.67 26.27 22.00
N GLY A 180 -18.99 26.16 21.80
CA GLY A 180 -20.00 26.76 22.68
C GLY A 180 -20.13 28.28 22.60
N ASP A 181 -19.32 28.98 21.79
CA ASP A 181 -19.40 30.44 21.67
C ASP A 181 -20.51 30.88 20.70
N LYS A 182 -21.48 31.64 21.22
CA LYS A 182 -22.59 32.22 20.43
C LYS A 182 -22.27 33.61 19.87
N LYS A 183 -21.08 34.14 20.15
CA LYS A 183 -20.64 35.51 19.80
C LYS A 183 -19.70 35.53 18.59
N GLY A 184 -19.48 34.39 17.94
CA GLY A 184 -18.63 34.26 16.76
C GLY A 184 -17.14 34.36 17.08
N LYS A 185 -16.73 34.09 18.32
CA LYS A 185 -15.30 34.00 18.66
C LYS A 185 -14.67 32.79 18.00
N THR A 186 -13.38 32.90 17.75
CA THR A 186 -12.58 31.83 17.17
C THR A 186 -11.46 31.42 18.12
N SER A 187 -10.97 30.20 17.91
CA SER A 187 -9.77 29.67 18.54
C SER A 187 -8.73 29.39 17.45
N LEU A 188 -7.46 29.66 17.77
CA LEU A 188 -6.33 29.23 16.94
C LEU A 188 -6.05 27.77 17.28
N VAL A 189 -6.02 26.92 16.28
CA VAL A 189 -5.69 25.50 16.40
C VAL A 189 -4.37 25.24 15.69
N ARG A 190 -3.47 24.53 16.39
CA ARG A 190 -2.24 23.98 15.81
C ARG A 190 -2.42 22.49 15.64
N TYR A 191 -2.09 21.99 14.47
CA TYR A 191 -2.16 20.54 14.23
C TYR A 191 -0.98 20.03 13.43
N LYS A 192 -0.50 18.84 13.79
CA LYS A 192 0.54 18.12 13.07
C LYS A 192 -0.13 17.04 12.21
N PRO A 193 0.08 17.07 10.89
CA PRO A 193 -0.32 15.98 10.02
C PRO A 193 0.30 14.66 10.45
N TRP A 194 -0.33 13.54 10.04
CA TRP A 194 0.18 12.19 10.27
C TRP A 194 1.67 12.09 9.97
N SER A 195 2.41 11.69 11.00
CA SER A 195 3.86 11.49 10.97
C SER A 195 4.17 10.07 11.43
N THR A 196 5.11 9.41 10.74
CA THR A 196 5.61 8.08 11.04
C THR A 196 6.93 8.22 11.78
N VAL A 197 7.10 7.43 12.84
CA VAL A 197 8.36 7.27 13.55
C VAL A 197 8.71 5.80 13.56
N ALA A 198 10.01 5.55 13.38
CA ALA A 198 10.63 4.25 13.52
C ALA A 198 11.59 4.32 14.70
N VAL A 199 11.53 3.32 15.57
CA VAL A 199 12.42 3.17 16.71
C VAL A 199 13.11 1.83 16.61
N ASP A 200 14.43 1.84 16.72
CA ASP A 200 15.25 0.65 16.79
C ASP A 200 15.38 0.20 18.25
N LEU A 201 14.70 -0.90 18.58
CA LEU A 201 14.70 -1.53 19.89
C LEU A 201 15.68 -2.70 19.98
N THR A 202 16.61 -2.87 19.03
CA THR A 202 17.56 -3.99 19.00
C THR A 202 18.32 -4.16 20.33
N ALA A 203 18.66 -3.04 21.00
CA ALA A 203 19.33 -3.06 22.30
C ALA A 203 18.50 -3.69 23.44
N TYR A 204 17.19 -3.85 23.24
CA TYR A 204 16.23 -4.35 24.22
C TYR A 204 15.70 -5.75 23.90
N ILE A 205 16.25 -6.45 22.89
CA ILE A 205 15.83 -7.83 22.56
C ILE A 205 15.85 -8.72 23.82
N GLY A 206 14.74 -9.42 24.05
CA GLY A 206 14.50 -10.25 25.23
C GLY A 206 13.94 -9.49 26.45
N GLN A 207 13.84 -8.16 26.39
CA GLN A 207 13.23 -7.33 27.43
C GLN A 207 11.80 -6.92 27.04
N THR A 208 10.99 -6.60 28.05
CA THR A 208 9.68 -5.98 27.83
C THR A 208 9.81 -4.47 28.01
N VAL A 209 9.45 -3.72 26.97
CA VAL A 209 9.35 -2.26 26.97
C VAL A 209 7.87 -1.84 26.94
N GLN A 210 7.61 -0.59 27.29
CA GLN A 210 6.28 0.00 27.26
C GLN A 210 6.29 1.23 26.36
N LEU A 211 5.52 1.21 25.29
CA LEU A 211 5.16 2.42 24.56
C LEU A 211 4.04 3.12 25.31
N GLU A 212 4.21 4.41 25.56
CA GLU A 212 3.23 5.24 26.26
C GLU A 212 2.97 6.51 25.46
N PHE A 213 1.71 6.77 25.18
CA PHE A 213 1.21 8.03 24.64
C PHE A 213 0.49 8.76 25.75
N VAL A 214 0.78 10.04 25.93
CA VAL A 214 0.13 10.92 26.89
C VAL A 214 -0.36 12.15 26.17
N ASN A 215 -1.61 12.51 26.44
CA ASN A 215 -2.21 13.74 25.98
C ASN A 215 -2.67 14.54 27.21
N ALA A 216 -2.53 15.86 27.19
CA ALA A 216 -3.06 16.72 28.23
C ALA A 216 -3.55 18.06 27.68
N ASP A 217 -4.66 18.53 28.23
CA ASP A 217 -5.18 19.91 28.13
C ASP A 217 -4.15 20.93 28.59
N CYS A 218 -4.46 22.23 28.60
CA CYS A 218 -3.62 23.18 29.34
C CYS A 218 -3.79 23.01 30.85
N SER A 219 -2.75 23.33 31.64
CA SER A 219 -2.80 23.23 33.10
C SER A 219 -3.78 24.21 33.77
N HIS A 220 -4.19 25.27 33.06
CA HIS A 220 -5.26 26.20 33.47
C HIS A 220 -6.67 25.70 33.10
N GLY A 221 -6.79 24.56 32.40
CA GLY A 221 -8.05 23.92 32.05
C GLY A 221 -8.90 24.62 31.00
N GLY A 222 -8.41 25.71 30.42
CA GLY A 222 -9.13 26.53 29.43
C GLY A 222 -8.99 26.08 27.97
N HIS A 223 -8.09 25.14 27.66
CA HIS A 223 -7.71 24.73 26.31
C HIS A 223 -7.49 23.23 26.24
N TRP A 224 -7.85 22.64 25.11
CA TRP A 224 -7.88 21.20 24.91
C TRP A 224 -6.78 20.69 23.98
N ALA A 225 -6.49 19.40 24.08
CA ALA A 225 -5.60 18.67 23.19
C ALA A 225 -6.16 17.28 22.87
N TYR A 226 -5.86 16.77 21.69
CA TYR A 226 -6.03 15.36 21.39
C TYR A 226 -5.09 14.91 20.28
N SER A 227 -4.97 13.59 20.14
CA SER A 227 -4.10 12.96 19.15
C SER A 227 -4.76 11.73 18.54
N TYR A 228 -4.24 11.34 17.39
CA TYR A 228 -4.55 10.06 16.74
C TYR A 228 -3.28 9.23 16.67
N MET A 229 -3.39 7.91 16.80
CA MET A 229 -2.24 7.02 16.77
C MET A 229 -2.57 5.62 16.26
N GLU A 230 -1.56 4.98 15.69
CA GLU A 230 -1.48 3.54 15.41
C GLU A 230 -0.03 3.09 15.60
N ALA A 231 0.19 1.84 15.98
CA ALA A 231 1.52 1.23 16.06
C ALA A 231 1.56 -0.09 15.29
N PHE A 232 2.66 -0.38 14.60
CA PHE A 232 2.76 -1.59 13.80
C PHE A 232 4.20 -1.99 13.57
N THR A 233 4.39 -3.27 13.27
CA THR A 233 5.61 -3.81 12.68
C THR A 233 5.31 -3.94 11.22
N ALA A 234 6.12 -3.34 10.38
CA ALA A 234 6.03 -3.59 8.95
C ALA A 234 7.14 -4.54 8.53
N SER A 235 6.85 -5.41 7.57
CA SER A 235 7.83 -5.73 6.53
C SER A 235 8.08 -4.42 5.78
N PHE A 236 8.94 -3.58 6.35
CA PHE A 236 9.20 -2.24 5.84
C PHE A 236 10.16 -2.38 4.67
N GLU A 237 9.61 -2.39 3.47
CA GLU A 237 10.35 -2.52 2.22
C GLU A 237 10.02 -1.35 1.31
N LEU A 238 10.93 -1.05 0.39
CA LEU A 238 10.61 -0.13 -0.69
C LEU A 238 9.57 -0.78 -1.62
N SER A 239 8.53 -0.04 -1.99
CA SER A 239 7.65 -0.46 -3.07
C SER A 239 8.39 -0.24 -4.39
N VAL A 240 8.74 -1.32 -5.08
CA VAL A 240 9.49 -1.26 -6.34
C VAL A 240 8.60 -1.76 -7.47
N LYS A 241 8.39 -0.90 -8.47
CA LYS A 241 7.70 -1.24 -9.71
C LYS A 241 8.60 -0.95 -10.90
N ALA A 242 8.87 -1.96 -11.71
CA ALA A 242 9.66 -1.83 -12.93
C ALA A 242 9.10 -2.78 -13.99
N CYS A 243 8.56 -2.22 -15.07
CA CYS A 243 8.03 -2.99 -16.19
C CYS A 243 8.97 -2.85 -17.40
N GLU A 244 9.26 -3.96 -18.10
CA GLU A 244 10.19 -3.95 -19.24
C GLU A 244 9.83 -2.89 -20.31
N GLN A 245 8.54 -2.69 -20.57
CA GLN A 245 8.04 -1.76 -21.59
C GLN A 245 8.04 -0.28 -21.19
N ASP A 246 8.14 0.04 -19.90
CA ASP A 246 7.98 1.41 -19.42
C ASP A 246 9.27 2.23 -19.62
N GLY A 247 10.43 1.56 -19.70
CA GLY A 247 11.73 2.23 -19.81
C GLY A 247 12.17 2.97 -18.54
N PHE A 248 11.39 2.89 -17.46
CA PHE A 248 11.72 3.41 -16.14
C PHE A 248 11.26 2.47 -15.03
N ALA A 249 11.84 2.62 -13.85
CA ALA A 249 11.37 2.04 -12.60
C ALA A 249 10.93 3.14 -11.64
N THR A 250 9.98 2.83 -10.77
CA THR A 250 9.61 3.67 -9.63
C THR A 250 9.90 2.92 -8.34
N LEU A 251 10.64 3.56 -7.45
CA LEU A 251 10.84 3.12 -6.08
C LEU A 251 10.11 4.12 -5.17
N GLU A 252 9.18 3.63 -4.37
CA GLU A 252 8.39 4.46 -3.46
C GLU A 252 8.72 4.09 -2.01
N ALA A 253 9.23 5.08 -1.27
CA ALA A 253 9.41 4.99 0.16
C ALA A 253 8.06 5.16 0.89
N PRO A 254 7.86 4.52 2.06
CA PRO A 254 6.64 4.65 2.85
C PRO A 254 6.31 6.11 3.23
N VAL A 255 5.03 6.42 3.41
CA VAL A 255 4.56 7.77 3.79
C VAL A 255 4.79 8.11 5.27
N GLY A 256 4.77 9.40 5.59
CA GLY A 256 4.72 9.94 6.95
C GLY A 256 6.07 10.32 7.55
N PHE A 257 7.20 10.12 6.85
CA PHE A 257 8.49 10.61 7.32
C PHE A 257 8.63 12.11 7.07
N THR A 258 9.45 12.77 7.87
CA THR A 258 9.73 14.21 7.78
C THR A 258 10.51 14.53 6.51
N SER A 259 11.46 13.67 6.10
CA SER A 259 12.16 13.79 4.83
C SER A 259 12.72 12.45 4.34
N TYR A 260 13.17 12.43 3.09
CA TYR A 260 13.71 11.27 2.38
C TYR A 260 15.04 11.68 1.74
N LEU A 261 16.00 10.75 1.67
CA LEU A 261 17.25 10.91 0.94
C LEU A 261 17.65 9.58 0.30
N TRP A 262 17.57 9.53 -1.02
CA TRP A 262 17.99 8.37 -1.81
C TRP A 262 19.51 8.34 -1.97
N ASN A 263 20.07 7.16 -2.21
CA ASN A 263 21.47 6.98 -2.58
C ASN A 263 21.88 7.69 -3.88
N THR A 264 20.91 8.16 -4.67
CA THR A 264 21.09 9.01 -5.86
C THR A 264 21.22 10.50 -5.52
N GLY A 265 20.90 10.90 -4.28
CA GLY A 265 20.78 12.29 -3.84
C GLY A 265 19.38 12.89 -4.00
N ASP A 266 18.41 12.15 -4.54
CA ASP A 266 17.00 12.60 -4.63
C ASP A 266 16.38 12.69 -3.23
N THR A 267 15.51 13.68 -3.00
CA THR A 267 14.83 13.90 -1.71
C THR A 267 13.31 13.68 -1.75
N SER A 268 12.80 13.19 -2.87
CA SER A 268 11.38 12.89 -3.07
C SER A 268 11.03 11.56 -2.44
N ARG A 269 9.77 11.38 -1.99
CA ARG A 269 9.29 10.07 -1.51
C ARG A 269 9.35 9.00 -2.61
N ILE A 270 9.09 9.39 -3.85
CA ILE A 270 9.07 8.50 -5.01
C ILE A 270 10.28 8.84 -5.88
N LEU A 271 11.19 7.88 -6.02
CA LEU A 271 12.32 7.94 -6.94
C LEU A 271 11.92 7.33 -8.28
N LYS A 272 12.10 8.08 -9.36
CA LYS A 272 11.99 7.57 -10.74
C LYS A 272 13.39 7.31 -11.28
N VAL A 273 13.62 6.10 -11.79
CA VAL A 273 14.89 5.68 -12.39
C VAL A 273 14.65 5.38 -13.86
N ASP A 274 15.19 6.21 -14.75
CA ASP A 274 15.14 5.94 -16.20
C ASP A 274 16.20 4.91 -16.60
N ASN A 275 15.88 4.06 -17.59
CA ASN A 275 16.74 2.97 -18.07
C ASN A 275 17.24 2.04 -16.94
N PRO A 276 16.34 1.49 -16.11
CA PRO A 276 16.71 0.71 -14.94
C PRO A 276 17.45 -0.57 -15.33
N GLN A 277 18.35 -1.02 -14.47
CA GLN A 277 19.08 -2.27 -14.65
C GLN A 277 18.51 -3.33 -13.70
N ASN A 278 18.24 -4.53 -14.21
CA ASN A 278 17.75 -5.63 -13.39
C ASN A 278 18.78 -6.02 -12.33
N GLY A 279 18.35 -6.14 -11.08
CA GLY A 279 19.19 -6.39 -9.91
C GLY A 279 19.90 -5.15 -9.34
N ALA A 280 19.70 -3.95 -9.90
CA ALA A 280 20.28 -2.72 -9.34
C ALA A 280 19.71 -2.43 -7.94
N ALA A 281 20.60 -2.18 -6.98
CA ALA A 281 20.25 -1.89 -5.60
C ALA A 281 20.19 -0.38 -5.34
N TYR A 282 19.18 0.02 -4.58
CA TYR A 282 18.96 1.39 -4.11
C TYR A 282 18.69 1.37 -2.62
N TYR A 283 18.95 2.50 -1.96
CA TYR A 283 18.53 2.70 -0.59
C TYR A 283 17.95 4.11 -0.39
N CYS A 284 17.04 4.22 0.56
CA CYS A 284 16.44 5.48 0.99
C CYS A 284 16.64 5.64 2.50
N ASP A 285 17.31 6.71 2.91
CA ASP A 285 17.33 7.18 4.29
C ASP A 285 16.08 8.02 4.53
N MET A 286 15.25 7.60 5.47
CA MET A 286 14.02 8.29 5.84
C MET A 286 14.18 8.85 7.24
N PHE A 287 13.86 10.13 7.42
CA PHE A 287 14.09 10.85 8.68
C PHE A 287 12.76 11.05 9.40
N THR A 288 12.70 10.63 10.66
CA THR A 288 11.50 10.74 11.51
C THR A 288 11.61 11.96 12.42
N LEU A 289 12.78 12.10 13.06
CA LEU A 289 13.23 13.24 13.87
C LEU A 289 14.65 13.63 13.39
N PRO A 290 15.18 14.83 13.73
CA PRO A 290 16.48 15.30 13.23
C PRO A 290 17.65 14.32 13.40
N GLU A 291 17.59 13.45 14.42
CA GLU A 291 18.61 12.46 14.75
C GLU A 291 18.17 11.01 14.51
N CYS A 292 16.98 10.80 13.96
CA CYS A 292 16.37 9.47 13.80
C CYS A 292 16.14 9.20 12.32
N SER A 293 16.94 8.28 11.78
CA SER A 293 16.84 7.83 10.40
C SER A 293 16.68 6.33 10.32
N LEU A 294 15.82 5.88 9.42
CA LEU A 294 15.70 4.49 9.04
C LEU A 294 16.13 4.34 7.58
N ARG A 295 17.02 3.38 7.30
CA ARG A 295 17.40 3.03 5.94
C ARG A 295 16.58 1.85 5.45
N LEU A 296 15.96 2.00 4.29
CA LEU A 296 15.42 0.89 3.52
C LEU A 296 16.25 0.63 2.29
N GLU A 297 16.39 -0.65 1.96
CA GLU A 297 17.03 -1.12 0.74
C GLU A 297 15.99 -1.77 -0.17
N GLY A 298 16.23 -1.69 -1.47
CA GLY A 298 15.39 -2.32 -2.48
C GLY A 298 16.20 -2.62 -3.72
N THR A 299 15.89 -3.73 -4.36
CA THR A 299 16.48 -4.10 -5.65
C THR A 299 15.44 -4.00 -6.74
N ILE A 300 15.81 -3.43 -7.88
CA ILE A 300 14.96 -3.46 -9.06
C ILE A 300 14.90 -4.89 -9.59
N GLN A 301 13.69 -5.45 -9.64
CA GLN A 301 13.39 -6.64 -10.42
C GLN A 301 12.49 -6.21 -11.58
N ILE A 302 12.99 -6.27 -12.80
CA ILE A 302 12.21 -5.88 -13.98
C ILE A 302 11.22 -7.00 -14.27
N GLU A 303 9.94 -6.71 -14.03
CA GLU A 303 8.84 -7.60 -14.36
C GLU A 303 8.59 -7.59 -15.87
N LYS A 304 8.46 -8.80 -16.42
CA LYS A 304 8.03 -9.07 -17.79
C LYS A 304 6.93 -10.11 -17.74
N GLN A 305 5.81 -9.85 -18.40
CA GLN A 305 4.79 -10.86 -18.59
C GLN A 305 5.02 -11.59 -19.92
N ASN A 306 5.22 -12.90 -19.84
CA ASN A 306 5.39 -13.71 -21.04
C ASN A 306 4.02 -14.01 -21.68
N ILE A 307 3.45 -13.02 -22.37
CA ILE A 307 2.25 -13.24 -23.19
C ILE A 307 2.67 -13.87 -24.50
N SER A 308 2.11 -15.05 -24.82
CA SER A 308 2.29 -15.64 -26.13
C SER A 308 1.27 -15.07 -27.12
N SER A 309 1.74 -14.56 -28.25
CA SER A 309 0.93 -14.34 -29.44
C SER A 309 1.43 -15.22 -30.58
N VAL A 310 0.49 -15.69 -31.41
CA VAL A 310 0.80 -16.51 -32.58
C VAL A 310 0.10 -15.86 -33.76
N ASP A 311 0.90 -15.39 -34.73
CA ASP A 311 0.37 -14.85 -35.98
C ASP A 311 -0.39 -15.93 -36.75
N VAL A 312 -1.47 -15.53 -37.41
CA VAL A 312 -2.35 -16.47 -38.10
C VAL A 312 -2.75 -15.96 -39.48
N SER A 313 -2.96 -16.88 -40.41
CA SER A 313 -3.62 -16.58 -41.68
C SER A 313 -5.06 -17.07 -41.70
N THR A 314 -5.92 -16.32 -42.40
CA THR A 314 -7.34 -16.63 -42.63
C THR A 314 -7.76 -16.18 -44.04
N CYS A 315 -8.89 -16.68 -44.55
CA CYS A 315 -9.47 -16.16 -45.80
C CYS A 315 -10.28 -14.89 -45.50
N ARG A 316 -10.53 -14.08 -46.54
CA ARG A 316 -11.31 -12.85 -46.42
C ARG A 316 -12.67 -13.10 -45.75
N GLY A 317 -12.88 -12.47 -44.59
CA GLY A 317 -14.14 -12.53 -43.85
C GLY A 317 -14.41 -13.85 -43.13
N THR A 318 -13.46 -14.80 -43.11
CA THR A 318 -13.67 -16.08 -42.41
C THR A 318 -13.30 -15.99 -40.92
N PRO A 319 -14.13 -16.57 -40.03
CA PRO A 319 -13.84 -16.58 -38.60
C PRO A 319 -12.49 -17.21 -38.26
N LYS A 320 -11.74 -16.52 -37.40
CA LYS A 320 -10.48 -17.00 -36.85
C LYS A 320 -10.45 -16.77 -35.35
N THR A 321 -10.06 -17.80 -34.61
CA THR A 321 -9.85 -17.69 -33.16
C THR A 321 -8.42 -17.22 -32.88
N LEU A 322 -8.29 -16.18 -32.06
CA LEU A 322 -7.03 -15.75 -31.45
C LEU A 322 -7.05 -16.20 -29.99
N THR A 323 -5.93 -16.75 -29.51
CA THR A 323 -5.79 -17.24 -28.13
C THR A 323 -4.55 -16.63 -27.51
N ALA A 324 -4.73 -15.90 -26.41
CA ALA A 324 -3.65 -15.36 -25.58
C ALA A 324 -3.49 -16.21 -24.31
N THR A 325 -2.25 -16.36 -23.85
CA THR A 325 -1.90 -17.09 -22.62
C THR A 325 -0.92 -16.25 -21.78
N GLY A 326 -0.79 -16.56 -20.48
CA GLY A 326 0.19 -15.89 -19.59
C GLY A 326 -0.38 -14.85 -18.62
N ALA A 327 -1.71 -14.69 -18.54
CA ALA A 327 -2.39 -13.74 -17.65
C ALA A 327 -3.68 -14.33 -17.06
N SER A 328 -4.20 -13.74 -15.97
CA SER A 328 -5.48 -14.17 -15.39
C SER A 328 -6.70 -13.59 -16.11
N SER A 329 -6.54 -12.44 -16.78
CA SER A 329 -7.53 -11.81 -17.65
C SER A 329 -6.85 -10.98 -18.75
N PHE A 330 -7.61 -10.55 -19.75
CA PHE A 330 -7.08 -9.79 -20.89
C PHE A 330 -7.96 -8.58 -21.20
N VAL A 331 -7.47 -7.67 -22.02
CA VAL A 331 -8.26 -6.62 -22.67
C VAL A 331 -7.83 -6.59 -24.13
N TRP A 332 -8.75 -6.99 -25.01
CA TRP A 332 -8.49 -6.99 -26.45
C TRP A 332 -8.88 -5.66 -27.07
N SER A 333 -8.07 -5.20 -28.03
CA SER A 333 -8.44 -4.13 -28.95
C SER A 333 -9.75 -4.42 -29.69
N ASN A 334 -10.34 -3.37 -30.29
CA ASN A 334 -11.60 -3.46 -31.03
C ASN A 334 -12.79 -3.94 -30.17
N ASN A 335 -12.72 -3.75 -28.85
CA ASN A 335 -13.75 -4.14 -27.89
C ASN A 335 -14.12 -5.64 -27.96
N LEU A 336 -13.15 -6.51 -28.28
CA LEU A 336 -13.38 -7.96 -28.39
C LEU A 336 -13.57 -8.67 -27.03
N GLY A 337 -13.42 -7.94 -25.92
CA GLY A 337 -13.71 -8.41 -24.57
C GLY A 337 -12.46 -8.76 -23.76
N THR A 338 -12.64 -9.58 -22.73
CA THR A 338 -11.61 -9.88 -21.71
C THR A 338 -11.24 -11.36 -21.58
N ALA A 339 -11.82 -12.21 -22.45
CA ALA A 339 -11.56 -13.65 -22.45
C ALA A 339 -10.17 -13.97 -23.00
N ALA A 340 -9.63 -15.13 -22.60
CA ALA A 340 -8.36 -15.65 -23.12
C ALA A 340 -8.40 -15.98 -24.62
N SER A 341 -9.60 -16.15 -25.20
CA SER A 341 -9.76 -16.37 -26.64
C SER A 341 -10.89 -15.52 -27.20
N VAL A 342 -10.67 -14.97 -28.39
CA VAL A 342 -11.62 -14.13 -29.13
C VAL A 342 -11.73 -14.60 -30.58
N VAL A 343 -12.89 -14.38 -31.20
CA VAL A 343 -13.13 -14.70 -32.60
C VAL A 343 -13.13 -13.42 -33.42
N VAL A 344 -12.36 -13.39 -34.49
CA VAL A 344 -12.21 -12.25 -35.40
C VAL A 344 -12.57 -12.64 -36.84
N ASN A 345 -13.05 -11.68 -37.64
CA ASN A 345 -13.45 -11.88 -39.04
C ASN A 345 -12.86 -10.81 -39.96
N PRO A 346 -11.52 -10.69 -40.08
CA PRO A 346 -10.90 -9.62 -40.84
C PRO A 346 -11.11 -9.78 -42.35
N ILE A 347 -11.28 -8.67 -43.06
CA ILE A 347 -11.44 -8.61 -44.52
C ILE A 347 -10.19 -8.10 -45.25
N ILE A 348 -9.22 -7.59 -44.49
CA ILE A 348 -7.90 -7.13 -44.88
C ILE A 348 -6.93 -7.50 -43.75
N ASP A 349 -5.62 -7.48 -44.03
CA ASP A 349 -4.60 -7.67 -42.99
C ASP A 349 -4.87 -6.76 -41.79
N THR A 350 -5.08 -7.36 -40.63
CA THR A 350 -5.51 -6.65 -39.42
C THR A 350 -4.61 -7.00 -38.26
N LYS A 351 -4.26 -5.97 -37.49
CA LYS A 351 -3.50 -6.08 -36.26
C LYS A 351 -4.45 -6.02 -35.06
N TYR A 352 -4.31 -6.95 -34.13
CA TYR A 352 -5.04 -6.96 -32.87
C TYR A 352 -4.05 -6.86 -31.72
N THR A 353 -4.20 -5.87 -30.85
CA THR A 353 -3.45 -5.81 -29.58
C THR A 353 -4.25 -6.45 -28.46
N VAL A 354 -3.54 -7.09 -27.52
CA VAL A 354 -4.10 -7.61 -26.27
C VAL A 354 -3.25 -7.12 -25.10
N THR A 355 -3.91 -6.56 -24.09
CA THR A 355 -3.30 -6.22 -22.80
C THR A 355 -3.58 -7.34 -21.82
N ALA A 356 -2.55 -7.91 -21.20
CA ALA A 356 -2.72 -8.86 -20.12
C ALA A 356 -3.02 -8.14 -18.80
N LEU A 357 -3.86 -8.77 -17.99
CA LEU A 357 -4.25 -8.33 -16.67
C LEU A 357 -4.07 -9.48 -15.68
N GLY A 358 -3.43 -9.17 -14.56
CA GLY A 358 -3.30 -10.06 -13.40
C GLY A 358 -2.21 -11.12 -13.52
N ASN A 359 -1.47 -11.22 -12.41
CA ASN A 359 -0.24 -11.99 -12.09
C ASN A 359 1.02 -11.13 -11.97
N SER A 360 1.04 -9.90 -12.49
CA SER A 360 2.10 -8.93 -12.27
C SER A 360 1.52 -7.53 -12.09
N THR A 361 2.29 -6.60 -11.55
CA THR A 361 1.86 -5.18 -11.42
C THR A 361 1.99 -4.41 -12.73
N CYS A 362 2.61 -5.04 -13.73
CA CYS A 362 2.76 -4.59 -15.10
C CYS A 362 1.63 -5.16 -15.97
N GLY A 363 0.96 -4.29 -16.72
CA GLY A 363 0.01 -4.73 -17.75
C GLY A 363 0.76 -4.83 -19.07
N ASP A 364 1.20 -6.02 -19.46
CA ASP A 364 1.91 -6.20 -20.72
C ASP A 364 0.98 -6.12 -21.92
N VAL A 365 1.51 -5.66 -23.05
CA VAL A 365 0.80 -5.60 -24.32
C VAL A 365 1.53 -6.46 -25.36
N THR A 366 0.80 -7.34 -26.03
CA THR A 366 1.32 -8.06 -27.21
C THR A 366 0.37 -7.91 -28.40
N GLU A 367 0.85 -8.34 -29.57
CA GLU A 367 0.19 -8.13 -30.86
C GLU A 367 -0.01 -9.46 -31.60
N PHE A 368 -1.17 -9.58 -32.24
CA PHE A 368 -1.51 -10.64 -33.19
C PHE A 368 -1.66 -10.04 -34.58
N ASN A 369 -0.87 -10.51 -35.54
CA ASN A 369 -1.05 -10.16 -36.94
C ASN A 369 -1.89 -11.24 -37.63
N VAL A 370 -3.04 -10.82 -38.16
CA VAL A 370 -3.91 -11.69 -38.95
C VAL A 370 -3.76 -11.35 -40.42
N LYS A 371 -3.09 -12.23 -41.16
CA LYS A 371 -2.94 -12.13 -42.62
C LYS A 371 -4.18 -12.65 -43.33
N VAL A 372 -4.78 -11.83 -44.19
CA VAL A 372 -5.97 -12.18 -44.96
C VAL A 372 -5.56 -12.57 -46.37
N ASN A 373 -5.71 -13.85 -46.68
CA ASN A 373 -5.47 -14.36 -48.02
C ASN A 373 -6.60 -13.88 -48.96
N ALA A 374 -6.21 -13.45 -50.16
CA ALA A 374 -7.14 -13.05 -51.20
C ALA A 374 -8.04 -14.24 -51.61
N LEU A 375 -9.30 -13.95 -51.95
CA LEU A 375 -10.17 -14.96 -52.52
C LEU A 375 -9.66 -15.34 -53.93
N PRO A 376 -9.70 -16.62 -54.31
CA PRO A 376 -9.40 -17.02 -55.68
C PRO A 376 -10.37 -16.32 -56.65
N THR A 377 -9.87 -15.90 -57.80
CA THR A 377 -10.71 -15.29 -58.84
C THR A 377 -11.17 -16.39 -59.79
N ILE A 378 -12.48 -16.63 -59.83
CA ILE A 378 -13.06 -17.57 -60.80
C ILE A 378 -13.27 -16.82 -62.11
N THR A 379 -12.52 -17.18 -63.13
CA THR A 379 -12.75 -16.73 -64.51
C THR A 379 -13.35 -17.88 -65.30
N THR A 380 -14.63 -17.77 -65.66
CA THR A 380 -15.23 -18.68 -66.62
C THR A 380 -14.74 -18.34 -68.02
N ILE A 381 -14.21 -19.32 -68.73
CA ILE A 381 -13.92 -19.18 -70.16
C ILE A 381 -15.27 -19.25 -70.87
N ASN A 382 -15.75 -18.14 -71.45
CA ASN A 382 -16.96 -18.17 -72.26
C ASN A 382 -16.68 -18.95 -73.54
N GLY A 383 -17.37 -20.07 -73.74
CA GLY A 383 -17.27 -20.91 -74.93
C GLY A 383 -18.58 -21.62 -75.22
N SER A 384 -18.87 -21.85 -76.51
CA SER A 384 -19.99 -22.67 -76.96
C SER A 384 -19.58 -24.15 -76.86
N ILE A 385 -20.37 -24.97 -76.18
CA ILE A 385 -20.16 -26.42 -76.11
C ILE A 385 -21.26 -27.17 -76.84
N CYS A 386 -20.95 -28.35 -77.37
CA CYS A 386 -21.91 -29.25 -78.00
C CYS A 386 -22.63 -30.10 -76.94
N GLU A 387 -23.90 -30.45 -77.19
CA GLU A 387 -24.68 -31.32 -76.30
C GLU A 387 -24.01 -32.70 -76.15
N GLY A 388 -23.66 -33.07 -74.92
CA GLY A 388 -23.02 -34.35 -74.59
C GLY A 388 -21.49 -34.33 -74.47
N GLU A 389 -20.83 -33.21 -74.77
CA GLU A 389 -19.37 -33.10 -74.63
C GLU A 389 -18.96 -32.60 -73.23
N PRO A 390 -17.88 -33.16 -72.63
CA PRO A 390 -17.38 -32.71 -71.34
C PRO A 390 -16.77 -31.29 -71.44
N PHE A 391 -16.98 -30.47 -70.40
CA PHE A 391 -16.41 -29.13 -70.29
C PHE A 391 -15.64 -28.97 -68.97
N ASP A 392 -14.40 -28.51 -69.07
CA ASP A 392 -13.53 -28.28 -67.92
C ASP A 392 -13.61 -26.82 -67.45
N LEU A 393 -13.96 -26.61 -66.18
CA LEU A 393 -13.89 -25.31 -65.51
C LEU A 393 -12.54 -25.14 -64.81
N TYR A 394 -11.91 -23.99 -65.00
CA TYR A 394 -10.64 -23.64 -64.36
C TYR A 394 -10.84 -22.52 -63.33
N ALA A 395 -10.22 -22.65 -62.15
CA ALA A 395 -10.10 -21.60 -61.16
C ALA A 395 -8.62 -21.29 -60.93
N PHE A 396 -8.25 -20.00 -60.90
CA PHE A 396 -6.86 -19.57 -60.69
C PHE A 396 -6.75 -18.73 -59.40
N GLU A 397 -5.66 -18.94 -58.64
CA GLU A 397 -5.25 -18.02 -57.59
C GLU A 397 -4.42 -16.88 -58.19
N PRO A 398 -4.81 -15.60 -58.03
CA PRO A 398 -4.10 -14.48 -58.65
C PRO A 398 -2.68 -14.24 -58.12
N SER A 399 -2.33 -14.79 -56.95
CA SER A 399 -1.12 -14.41 -56.22
C SER A 399 0.10 -15.32 -56.39
N ASN A 400 0.05 -16.34 -57.26
CA ASN A 400 1.18 -17.26 -57.41
C ASN A 400 1.87 -17.10 -58.79
N THR A 401 2.94 -16.30 -58.83
CA THR A 401 3.80 -16.12 -60.01
C THR A 401 4.90 -17.18 -60.13
N HIS A 402 4.88 -18.24 -59.32
CA HIS A 402 5.77 -19.40 -59.49
C HIS A 402 5.07 -20.72 -59.14
N GLY A 403 4.82 -21.53 -60.15
CA GLY A 403 4.93 -22.99 -60.08
C GLY A 403 3.95 -23.76 -59.19
N ALA A 404 2.96 -24.36 -59.84
CA ALA A 404 2.27 -25.61 -59.49
C ALA A 404 1.43 -25.66 -58.20
N MET A 405 0.10 -25.61 -58.36
CA MET A 405 -0.81 -26.52 -57.63
C MET A 405 -1.96 -26.98 -58.53
N ALA A 406 -2.44 -28.18 -58.22
CA ALA A 406 -3.34 -29.00 -59.02
C ALA A 406 -4.73 -28.35 -59.21
N PRO A 407 -5.33 -28.43 -60.41
CA PRO A 407 -6.71 -28.04 -60.60
C PRO A 407 -7.63 -28.91 -59.72
N ALA A 408 -8.53 -28.28 -58.98
CA ALA A 408 -9.66 -28.96 -58.36
C ALA A 408 -10.74 -29.13 -59.43
N TRP A 409 -10.99 -30.37 -59.84
CA TRP A 409 -11.95 -30.73 -60.87
C TRP A 409 -13.35 -30.82 -60.27
N ALA A 410 -14.28 -30.02 -60.77
CA ALA A 410 -15.70 -30.27 -60.60
C ALA A 410 -16.23 -30.80 -61.94
N HIS A 411 -16.46 -32.11 -62.01
CA HIS A 411 -17.30 -32.66 -63.08
C HIS A 411 -18.75 -32.36 -62.73
N LEU A 412 -19.41 -31.52 -63.54
CA LEU A 412 -20.85 -31.31 -63.48
C LEU A 412 -21.56 -32.34 -64.37
#